data_AF-A0A6L8I734-F1
#
_entry.id   AF-A0A6L8I734-F1
#
_cell.length_a   1.000
_cell.length_b   1.000
_cell.length_c   1.000
_cell.angle_alpha   90.00
_cell.angle_beta   90.00
_cell.angle_gamma   90.00
#
_symmetry.space_group_name_H-M   'P 1'
#
loop_
_entity.id
_entity.type
_entity.pdbx_description
1 polymer ?
#
loop_
_entity_poly.entity_id
_entity_poly.type
_entity_poly.pdbx_seq_one_letter_code
_entity_poly.pdbx_strand_id
1 'polypeptide(L)'
;MSEFLPKEVREGLALARKRSLRRRGRLNVRAGDKCIAVLRCWDGGFAVDAGSSPAMRGLVDLYDGGRHLSQCLIVASREDADERVYEFKRATPATGRAPLDYEWQFEPFGLITRRPAV
;
A
#
# COMPACT_ATOMS: atom_id res chain seq x y z
N MET A 1 -9.84 42.59 5.42
CA MET A 1 -9.08 42.31 4.18
C MET A 1 -9.47 40.91 3.74
N SER A 2 -9.99 40.75 2.51
CA SER A 2 -10.67 39.53 2.07
C SER A 2 -9.69 38.38 1.81
N GLU A 3 -9.52 37.54 2.82
CA GLU A 3 -8.61 36.39 2.84
C GLU A 3 -9.17 35.13 2.16
N PHE A 4 -10.32 35.24 1.47
CA PHE A 4 -11.00 34.11 0.88
C PHE A 4 -10.80 34.04 -0.63
N LEU A 5 -10.16 32.96 -1.08
CA LEU A 5 -10.15 32.56 -2.48
C LEU A 5 -11.61 32.33 -2.95
N PRO A 6 -11.99 32.76 -4.16
CA PRO A 6 -13.25 32.38 -4.77
C PRO A 6 -13.41 30.86 -4.80
N LYS A 7 -14.65 30.38 -4.63
CA LYS A 7 -14.95 28.96 -4.49
C LYS A 7 -14.40 28.14 -5.67
N GLU A 8 -14.55 28.64 -6.89
CA GLU A 8 -14.10 27.95 -8.11
C GLU A 8 -12.58 27.79 -8.14
N VAL A 9 -11.84 28.80 -7.68
CA VAL A 9 -10.36 28.79 -7.66
C VAL A 9 -9.86 27.79 -6.62
N ARG A 10 -10.51 27.74 -5.44
CA ARG A 10 -10.16 26.81 -4.37
C ARG A 10 -10.39 25.35 -4.78
N GLU A 11 -11.54 25.08 -5.41
CA GLU A 11 -11.87 23.75 -5.93
C GLU A 11 -10.92 23.33 -7.06
N GLY A 12 -10.58 24.26 -7.96
CA GLY A 12 -9.59 24.03 -9.03
C GLY A 12 -8.21 23.63 -8.50
N LEU A 13 -7.73 24.33 -7.47
CA LEU A 13 -6.46 24.01 -6.80
C LEU A 13 -6.48 22.64 -6.11
N ALA A 14 -7.58 22.30 -5.41
CA ALA A 14 -7.74 21.00 -4.77
C ALA A 14 -7.72 19.85 -5.80
N LEU A 15 -8.45 20.00 -6.91
CA LEU A 15 -8.47 19.04 -8.01
C LEU A 15 -7.10 18.86 -8.66
N ALA A 16 -6.39 19.96 -8.93
CA ALA A 16 -5.04 19.93 -9.50
C ALA A 16 -4.05 19.20 -8.59
N ARG A 17 -4.12 19.45 -7.27
CA ARG A 17 -3.30 18.78 -6.27
C ARG A 17 -3.57 17.26 -6.24
N LYS A 18 -4.84 16.84 -6.20
CA LYS A 18 -5.23 15.43 -6.24
C LYS A 18 -4.74 14.73 -7.51
N ARG A 19 -4.89 15.36 -8.68
CA ARG A 19 -4.39 14.82 -9.95
C ARG A 19 -2.87 14.66 -9.95
N SER A 20 -2.14 15.63 -9.42
CA SER A 20 -0.67 15.55 -9.29
C SER A 20 -0.24 14.40 -8.38
N LEU A 21 -0.89 14.24 -7.22
CA LEU A 21 -0.64 13.14 -6.29
C LEU A 21 -0.93 11.77 -6.93
N ARG A 22 -2.07 11.62 -7.61
CA ARG A 22 -2.41 10.38 -8.34
C ARG A 22 -1.44 10.07 -9.47
N ARG A 23 -0.92 11.09 -10.16
CA ARG A 23 0.02 10.91 -11.28
C ARG A 23 1.44 10.57 -10.81
N ARG A 24 1.87 11.11 -9.66
CA ARG A 24 3.17 10.80 -9.04
C ARG A 24 3.15 9.49 -8.25
N GLY A 25 2.02 9.17 -7.62
CA GLY A 25 1.86 7.96 -6.83
C GLY A 25 1.67 6.74 -7.72
N ARG A 26 2.61 5.79 -7.65
CA ARG A 26 2.44 4.44 -8.20
C ARG A 26 1.72 3.51 -7.22
N LEU A 27 1.47 3.98 -6.00
CA LEU A 27 0.82 3.24 -4.94
C LEU A 27 -0.68 3.07 -5.21
N ASN A 28 -1.14 1.84 -5.18
CA ASN A 28 -2.54 1.50 -5.36
C ASN A 28 -2.96 0.45 -4.34
N VAL A 29 -4.21 0.54 -3.88
CA VAL A 29 -4.84 -0.47 -3.03
C VAL A 29 -5.86 -1.24 -3.86
N ARG A 30 -5.83 -2.56 -3.72
CA ARG A 30 -6.81 -3.46 -4.33
C ARG A 30 -7.76 -4.00 -3.27
N ALA A 31 -9.04 -3.70 -3.41
CA ALA A 31 -10.12 -4.20 -2.58
C ALA A 31 -11.09 -5.02 -3.44
N GLY A 32 -10.94 -6.34 -3.41
CA GLY A 32 -11.60 -7.24 -4.37
C GLY A 32 -11.16 -6.90 -5.81
N ASP A 33 -12.12 -6.61 -6.68
CA ASP A 33 -11.86 -6.27 -8.08
C ASP A 33 -11.54 -4.78 -8.31
N LYS A 34 -11.58 -3.95 -7.26
CA LYS A 34 -11.39 -2.50 -7.37
C LYS A 34 -9.95 -2.12 -7.07
N CYS A 35 -9.35 -1.35 -7.97
CA CYS A 35 -8.03 -0.75 -7.80
C CYS A 35 -8.17 0.75 -7.57
N ILE A 36 -7.66 1.25 -6.45
CA ILE A 36 -7.83 2.64 -6.01
C ILE A 36 -6.45 3.26 -5.76
N ALA A 37 -6.21 4.41 -6.37
CA ALA A 37 -4.95 5.13 -6.22
C ALA A 37 -4.81 5.71 -4.80
N VAL A 38 -3.66 5.47 -4.19
CA VAL A 38 -3.31 6.02 -2.87
C VAL A 38 -2.74 7.43 -3.06
N LEU A 39 -3.32 8.40 -2.36
CA LEU A 39 -2.84 9.79 -2.39
C LEU A 39 -1.64 9.98 -1.47
N ARG A 40 -1.69 9.35 -0.29
CA ARG A 40 -0.65 9.40 0.75
C ARG A 40 -0.63 8.07 1.51
N CYS A 41 0.55 7.61 1.90
CA CYS A 41 0.75 6.40 2.70
C CYS A 41 1.74 6.70 3.82
N TRP A 42 1.55 6.09 4.98
CA TRP A 42 2.43 6.14 6.15
C TRP A 42 2.37 4.80 6.89
N ASP A 43 3.19 4.61 7.93
CA ASP A 43 3.36 3.30 8.59
C ASP A 43 2.06 2.71 9.15
N GLY A 44 1.14 3.57 9.58
CA GLY A 44 -0.13 3.18 10.21
C GLY A 44 -1.35 3.21 9.29
N GLY A 45 -1.21 3.61 8.02
CA GLY A 45 -2.38 3.75 7.15
C GLY A 45 -2.13 4.46 5.83
N PHE A 46 -3.23 4.80 5.16
CA PHE A 46 -3.19 5.53 3.91
C PHE A 46 -4.45 6.37 3.69
N ALA A 47 -4.34 7.32 2.78
CA ALA A 47 -5.44 8.18 2.34
C ALA A 47 -5.73 7.97 0.85
N VAL A 48 -7.03 7.91 0.51
CA VAL A 48 -7.54 7.88 -0.86
C VAL A 48 -8.48 9.04 -1.09
N ASP A 49 -8.79 9.34 -2.35
CA ASP A 49 -9.79 10.34 -2.67
C ASP A 49 -11.19 9.84 -2.29
N ALA A 50 -11.91 10.64 -1.48
CA ALA A 50 -13.21 10.26 -0.93
C ALA A 50 -14.30 10.08 -2.00
N GLY A 51 -14.20 10.81 -3.12
CA GLY A 51 -15.17 10.74 -4.22
C GLY A 51 -14.99 9.55 -5.15
N SER A 52 -13.76 9.07 -5.33
CA SER A 52 -13.44 7.95 -6.23
C SER A 52 -13.47 6.58 -5.57
N SER A 53 -13.40 6.53 -4.24
CA SER A 53 -13.36 5.27 -3.49
C SER A 53 -14.71 4.95 -2.84
N PRO A 54 -15.23 3.72 -2.97
CA PRO A 54 -16.28 3.25 -2.07
C PRO A 54 -15.77 3.22 -0.62
N ALA A 55 -16.67 3.21 0.35
CA ALA A 55 -16.32 2.98 1.75
C ALA A 55 -15.81 1.54 1.91
N MET A 56 -14.49 1.38 1.99
CA MET A 56 -13.83 0.08 2.15
C MET A 56 -13.68 -0.31 3.63
N ARG A 57 -13.72 -1.62 3.89
CA ARG A 57 -13.32 -2.22 5.16
C ARG A 57 -12.88 -3.65 4.91
N GLY A 58 -11.95 -4.16 5.72
CA GLY A 58 -11.52 -5.55 5.65
C GLY A 58 -10.17 -5.72 4.98
N LEU A 59 -9.94 -6.87 4.36
CA LEU A 59 -8.66 -7.20 3.74
C LEU A 59 -8.52 -6.50 2.39
N VAL A 60 -7.36 -5.88 2.21
CA VAL A 60 -6.94 -5.22 0.97
C VAL A 60 -5.48 -5.52 0.69
N ASP A 61 -5.08 -5.46 -0.56
CA ASP A 61 -3.68 -5.62 -0.97
C ASP A 61 -3.11 -4.26 -1.37
N LEU A 62 -1.93 -3.89 -0.85
CA LEU A 62 -1.20 -2.69 -1.22
C LEU A 62 -0.13 -2.99 -2.28
N TYR A 63 -0.12 -2.21 -3.35
CA TYR A 63 0.80 -2.35 -4.47
C TYR A 63 1.59 -1.07 -4.73
N ASP A 64 2.83 -1.21 -5.21
CA ASP A 64 3.59 -0.16 -5.90
C ASP A 64 3.75 -0.55 -7.37
N GLY A 65 2.94 0.04 -8.24
CA GLY A 65 2.80 -0.39 -9.62
C GLY A 65 2.35 -1.86 -9.68
N GLY A 66 3.18 -2.73 -10.25
CA GLY A 66 2.92 -4.18 -10.33
C GLY A 66 3.45 -4.98 -9.13
N ARG A 67 4.18 -4.37 -8.19
CA ARG A 67 4.78 -5.06 -7.05
C ARG A 67 3.78 -5.11 -5.89
N HIS A 68 3.42 -6.31 -5.44
CA HIS A 68 2.65 -6.50 -4.21
C HIS A 68 3.55 -6.19 -3.00
N LEU A 69 3.16 -5.21 -2.19
CA LEU A 69 3.92 -4.78 -1.01
C LEU A 69 3.46 -5.51 0.24
N SER A 70 2.15 -5.57 0.48
CA SER A 70 1.59 -6.15 1.70
C SER A 70 0.10 -6.42 1.56
N GLN A 71 -0.36 -7.42 2.31
CA GLN A 71 -1.79 -7.61 2.58
C GLN A 71 -2.13 -6.91 3.91
N CYS A 72 -3.13 -6.03 3.86
CA CYS A 72 -3.52 -5.17 4.97
C CYS A 72 -4.96 -5.44 5.40
N LEU A 73 -5.20 -5.50 6.71
CA LEU A 73 -6.56 -5.42 7.27
C LEU A 73 -6.82 -3.97 7.65
N ILE A 74 -7.82 -3.33 7.02
CA ILE A 74 -8.08 -1.90 7.18
C ILE A 74 -9.40 -1.58 7.87
N VAL A 75 -9.43 -0.42 8.51
CA VAL A 75 -10.65 0.22 9.02
C VAL A 75 -10.68 1.69 8.59
N ALA A 76 -11.86 2.20 8.25
CA ALA A 76 -12.04 3.64 8.02
C ALA A 76 -11.90 4.37 9.37
N SER A 77 -11.00 5.35 9.42
CA SER A 77 -10.75 6.15 10.63
C SER A 77 -11.35 7.55 10.50
N ARG A 78 -11.18 8.18 9.34
CA ARG A 78 -11.68 9.53 9.07
C ARG A 78 -12.16 9.67 7.64
N GLU A 79 -13.22 10.45 7.46
CA GLU A 79 -13.73 10.87 6.17
C GLU A 79 -13.91 12.38 6.19
N ASP A 80 -13.19 13.08 5.30
CA ASP A 80 -13.41 14.49 5.01
C ASP A 80 -13.95 14.62 3.56
N ALA A 81 -14.35 15.83 3.16
CA ALA A 81 -14.91 16.08 1.83
C ALA A 81 -13.97 15.69 0.67
N ASP A 82 -12.65 15.65 0.91
CA ASP A 82 -11.65 15.42 -0.12
C ASP A 82 -10.93 14.08 -0.01
N GLU A 83 -10.66 13.61 1.20
CA GLU A 83 -9.86 12.41 1.46
C GLU A 83 -10.58 11.50 2.45
N ARG A 84 -10.49 10.19 2.21
CA ARG A 84 -10.87 9.17 3.18
C ARG A 84 -9.62 8.46 3.67
N VAL A 85 -9.47 8.41 4.99
CA VAL A 85 -8.31 7.86 5.69
C VAL A 85 -8.63 6.48 6.26
N TYR A 86 -7.73 5.56 5.98
CA TYR A 86 -7.77 4.19 6.45
C TYR A 86 -6.58 3.91 7.36
N GLU A 87 -6.84 3.21 8.46
CA GLU A 87 -5.82 2.71 9.38
C GLU A 87 -5.59 1.22 9.16
N PHE A 88 -4.33 0.82 9.31
CA PHE A 88 -3.93 -0.58 9.31
C PHE A 88 -4.16 -1.19 10.70
N LYS A 89 -5.07 -2.17 10.78
CA LYS A 89 -5.13 -3.08 11.93
C LYS A 89 -4.07 -4.16 11.87
N ARG A 90 -3.68 -4.53 10.66
CA ARG A 90 -2.60 -5.48 10.37
C ARG A 90 -2.02 -5.13 9.01
N ALA A 91 -0.71 -5.24 8.86
CA ALA A 91 -0.02 -5.13 7.58
C ALA A 91 1.00 -6.27 7.50
N THR A 92 0.72 -7.29 6.70
CA THR A 92 1.61 -8.44 6.48
C THR A 92 2.39 -8.21 5.19
N PRO A 93 3.72 -8.03 5.24
CA PRO A 93 4.54 -7.85 4.05
C PRO A 93 4.40 -9.02 3.08
N ALA A 94 4.26 -8.72 1.79
CA ALA A 94 4.27 -9.73 0.76
C ALA A 94 5.70 -10.25 0.57
N THR A 95 5.91 -11.54 0.83
CA THR A 95 7.18 -12.22 0.61
C THR A 95 7.09 -13.12 -0.62
N GLY A 96 8.15 -13.16 -1.43
CA GLY A 96 8.23 -14.03 -2.60
C GLY A 96 8.50 -15.51 -2.28
N ARG A 97 8.71 -15.84 -1.00
CA ARG A 97 8.93 -17.19 -0.50
C ARG A 97 7.94 -17.50 0.62
N ALA A 98 7.61 -18.78 0.74
CA ALA A 98 6.87 -19.27 1.90
C ALA A 98 7.68 -19.00 3.18
N PRO A 99 7.00 -18.68 4.30
CA PRO A 99 7.65 -18.70 5.61
C PRO A 99 8.30 -20.06 5.86
N LEU A 100 9.55 -20.06 6.31
CA LEU A 100 10.21 -21.28 6.80
C LEU A 100 9.62 -21.63 8.16
N ASP A 101 9.25 -22.90 8.32
CA ASP A 101 8.75 -23.49 9.57
C ASP A 101 9.87 -24.07 10.45
N TYR A 102 11.12 -24.05 9.97
CA TYR A 102 12.31 -24.50 10.68
C TYR A 102 13.46 -23.49 10.56
N GLU A 103 14.41 -23.58 11.49
CA GLU A 103 15.66 -22.86 11.43
C GLU A 103 16.53 -23.41 10.28
N TRP A 104 16.83 -22.57 9.29
CA TRP A 104 17.77 -22.93 8.22
C TRP A 104 19.14 -22.37 8.55
N GLN A 105 20.08 -23.25 8.90
CA GLN A 105 21.51 -22.96 8.93
C GLN A 105 22.20 -23.88 7.91
N PHE A 106 22.69 -23.32 6.80
CA PHE A 106 23.46 -24.12 5.84
C PHE A 106 24.90 -24.21 6.32
N GLU A 107 25.20 -25.24 7.11
CA GLU A 107 26.56 -25.68 7.37
C GLU A 107 26.77 -27.03 6.65
N PRO A 108 27.58 -27.08 5.58
CA PRO A 108 27.87 -28.35 4.92
C PRO A 108 28.65 -29.28 5.87
N PHE A 109 27.94 -30.22 6.50
CA PHE A 109 28.52 -31.20 7.42
C PHE A 109 28.99 -32.44 6.63
N GLY A 110 30.29 -32.48 6.29
CA GLY A 110 30.95 -33.64 5.71
C GLY A 110 31.04 -33.63 4.19
N LEU A 111 32.19 -33.20 3.67
CA LEU A 111 32.56 -33.45 2.28
C LEU A 111 32.98 -34.92 2.13
N ILE A 112 32.25 -35.70 1.34
CA ILE A 112 32.72 -37.01 0.91
C ILE A 112 33.83 -36.77 -0.12
N THR A 113 35.08 -36.94 0.28
CA THR A 113 36.20 -36.88 -0.66
C THR A 113 36.15 -38.09 -1.60
N ARG A 114 36.35 -37.84 -2.90
CA ARG A 114 36.34 -38.91 -3.90
C ARG A 114 37.53 -39.84 -3.61
N ARG A 115 37.25 -41.12 -3.38
CA ARG A 115 38.26 -42.15 -3.13
C ARG A 115 39.24 -42.20 -4.33
N PRO A 116 40.57 -42.16 -4.12
CA PRO A 116 41.50 -42.31 -5.24
C PRO A 116 41.35 -43.70 -5.87
N ALA A 117 41.38 -43.75 -7.20
CA ALA A 117 41.38 -45.00 -7.95
C ALA A 117 42.69 -45.77 -7.64
N VAL A 118 42.55 -47.03 -7.25
CA VAL A 118 43.67 -47.98 -7.08
C VAL A 118 44.04 -48.54 -8.44
#